data_AF-A0A0B1SGI8-F1
#
_entry.id   AF-A0A0B1SGI8-F1
#
_cell.length_a   1.000
_cell.length_b   1.000
_cell.length_c   1.000
_cell.angle_alpha   90.00
_cell.angle_beta   90.00
_cell.angle_gamma   90.00
#
_symmetry.space_group_name_H-M   'P 1'
#
loop_
_entity.id
_entity.type
_entity.pdbx_description
1 polymer ?
#
loop_
_entity_poly.entity_id
_entity_poly.type
_entity_poly.pdbx_seq_one_letter_code
_entity_poly.pdbx_strand_id
1 'polypeptide(L)'
;LTEESIRRNDSQLKTIKDRTVALEYDLKQAKEMLDSEERASEKIKEVYDLIEEFSKRKGGEAPSINDCQELFKKLRTDYKEEYHMFNIEALAVPLVLPQITDYFSKWRPLDPDHLIYGVDLMKEWREILVDTVNTSIFTDRLSAYDRLLWEGWLPALRRASLTWDPRDHMEPMLRVIEMWLPVLPEWMKENILEQVIIPRIDDRVSSWDPLTDSVPIHSWLVPWLTVLGDRLQPVLAPIRQKLAKALRLWNPTDHSAMAILKPWCGVWTPATMSAFLAQNVVPKLEQCLDTMNLNPRENKKYEEWYSCMSWMGMISPDTMASIVTKYFFPRWYAALCQWLDSPRVILNEVKMWYREWDQRIPPQIRDYPTIKENLRRGMVALMESSQGLRVSFRSSATSPGRSCSTSSSTYSYEVLIHEFKFLSYFI
;
A
#
# COMPACT_ATOMS: atom_id res chain seq x y z
N LEU A 1 -103.50 3.20 -4.68
CA LEU A 1 -102.04 2.95 -4.46
C LEU A 1 -101.59 2.02 -5.59
N THR A 2 -100.86 2.56 -6.56
CA THR A 2 -100.43 1.84 -7.78
C THR A 2 -99.14 1.07 -7.50
N GLU A 3 -98.99 -0.13 -8.07
CA GLU A 3 -97.82 -1.02 -7.91
C GLU A 3 -96.47 -0.31 -8.16
N GLU A 4 -96.45 0.65 -9.08
CA GLU A 4 -95.32 1.52 -9.38
C GLU A 4 -94.86 2.38 -8.19
N SER A 5 -95.80 2.89 -7.40
CA SER A 5 -95.49 3.69 -6.19
C SER A 5 -94.84 2.82 -5.11
N ILE A 6 -95.25 1.55 -5.00
CA ILE A 6 -94.68 0.58 -4.05
C ILE A 6 -93.25 0.22 -4.47
N ARG A 7 -93.02 -0.08 -5.76
CA ARG A 7 -91.67 -0.39 -6.27
C ARG A 7 -90.70 0.78 -6.14
N ARG A 8 -91.18 2.01 -6.37
CA ARG A 8 -90.37 3.23 -6.20
C ARG A 8 -90.00 3.46 -4.74
N ASN A 9 -90.95 3.27 -3.83
CA ASN A 9 -90.71 3.44 -2.40
C ASN A 9 -89.76 2.35 -1.86
N ASP A 10 -89.90 1.11 -2.32
CA ASP A 10 -89.02 -0.01 -1.95
C ASP A 10 -87.58 0.18 -2.48
N SER A 11 -87.43 0.68 -3.71
CA SER A 11 -86.14 1.06 -4.28
C SER A 11 -85.48 2.22 -3.51
N GLN A 12 -86.27 3.22 -3.11
CA GLN A 12 -85.78 4.31 -2.26
C GLN A 12 -85.39 3.82 -0.86
N LEU A 13 -86.18 2.93 -0.26
CA LEU A 13 -85.87 2.29 1.02
C LEU A 13 -84.56 1.50 0.95
N LYS A 14 -84.35 0.75 -0.12
CA LYS A 14 -83.11 0.00 -0.35
C LYS A 14 -81.91 0.94 -0.54
N THR A 15 -82.06 1.98 -1.34
CA THR A 15 -81.00 2.99 -1.55
C THR A 15 -80.63 3.70 -0.25
N ILE A 16 -81.63 4.07 0.57
CA ILE A 16 -81.40 4.69 1.87
C ILE A 16 -80.69 3.70 2.79
N LYS A 17 -81.15 2.44 2.86
CA LYS A 17 -80.54 1.40 3.70
C LYS A 17 -79.09 1.13 3.32
N ASP A 18 -78.78 1.01 2.04
CA ASP A 18 -77.42 0.84 1.54
C ASP A 18 -76.54 2.06 1.90
N ARG A 19 -77.10 3.27 1.83
CA ARG A 19 -76.41 4.50 2.26
C ARG A 19 -76.18 4.55 3.77
N THR A 20 -77.13 4.09 4.58
CA THR A 20 -76.97 4.03 6.04
C THR A 20 -75.86 3.04 6.41
N VAL A 21 -75.82 1.86 5.77
CA VAL A 21 -74.77 0.85 6.00
C VAL A 21 -73.39 1.38 5.59
N ALA A 22 -73.30 2.10 4.46
CA ALA A 22 -72.05 2.74 4.05
C ALA A 22 -71.59 3.80 5.08
N LEU A 23 -72.49 4.66 5.54
CA LEU A 23 -72.17 5.67 6.57
C LEU A 23 -71.78 5.05 7.92
N GLU A 24 -72.41 3.94 8.31
CA GLU A 24 -72.04 3.20 9.53
C GLU A 24 -70.63 2.60 9.42
N TYR A 25 -70.26 2.09 8.24
CA TYR A 25 -68.91 1.61 7.95
C TYR A 25 -67.88 2.74 7.99
N ASP A 26 -68.17 3.87 7.33
CA ASP A 26 -67.30 5.05 7.31
C ASP A 26 -67.10 5.62 8.73
N LEU A 27 -68.18 5.68 9.53
CA LEU A 27 -68.12 6.12 10.92
C LEU A 27 -67.27 5.18 11.77
N LYS A 28 -67.36 3.87 11.54
CA LYS A 28 -66.52 2.89 12.21
C LYS A 28 -65.04 3.08 11.85
N GLN A 29 -64.71 3.21 10.55
CA GLN A 29 -63.34 3.49 10.12
C GLN A 29 -62.80 4.79 10.72
N ALA A 30 -63.59 5.87 10.70
CA ALA A 30 -63.17 7.16 11.23
C ALA A 30 -62.89 7.09 12.74
N LYS A 31 -63.68 6.32 13.50
CA LYS A 31 -63.42 6.09 14.93
C LYS A 31 -62.15 5.29 15.18
N GLU A 32 -61.91 4.23 14.40
CA GLU A 32 -60.68 3.43 14.51
C GLU A 32 -59.43 4.28 14.18
N MET A 33 -59.52 5.16 13.17
CA MET A 33 -58.46 6.12 12.86
C MET A 33 -58.25 7.13 14.00
N LEU A 34 -59.32 7.71 14.54
CA LEU A 34 -59.24 8.67 15.64
C LEU A 34 -58.56 8.06 16.88
N ASP A 35 -58.98 6.86 17.29
CA ASP A 35 -58.37 6.16 18.43
C ASP A 35 -56.88 5.84 18.18
N SER A 36 -56.51 5.57 16.93
CA SER A 36 -55.10 5.31 16.57
C SER A 36 -54.24 6.58 16.62
N GLU A 37 -54.78 7.70 16.13
CA GLU A 37 -54.11 9.02 16.16
C GLU A 37 -54.00 9.55 17.59
N GLU A 38 -55.03 9.36 18.43
CA GLU A 38 -54.99 9.77 19.83
C GLU A 38 -53.90 9.02 20.61
N ARG A 39 -53.78 7.70 20.41
CA ARG A 39 -52.69 6.90 20.97
C ARG A 39 -51.31 7.32 20.46
N ALA A 40 -51.18 7.66 19.18
CA ALA A 40 -49.92 8.16 18.64
C ALA A 40 -49.54 9.52 19.24
N SER A 41 -50.51 10.42 19.38
CA SER A 41 -50.34 11.74 20.01
C SER A 41 -49.90 11.64 21.48
N GLU A 42 -50.49 10.72 22.25
CA GLU A 42 -50.09 10.45 23.63
C GLU A 42 -48.64 9.98 23.72
N LYS A 43 -48.23 9.00 22.90
CA LYS A 43 -46.84 8.52 22.88
C LYS A 43 -45.84 9.62 22.51
N ILE A 44 -46.16 10.44 21.50
CA ILE A 44 -45.29 11.57 21.10
C ILE A 44 -45.14 12.57 22.25
N LYS A 45 -46.22 12.82 22.99
CA LYS A 45 -46.19 13.70 24.16
C LYS A 45 -45.32 13.13 25.27
N GLU A 46 -45.40 11.83 25.56
CA GLU A 46 -44.51 11.16 26.51
C GLU A 46 -43.03 11.30 26.10
N VAL A 47 -42.73 11.11 24.81
CA VAL A 47 -41.37 11.30 24.26
C VAL A 47 -40.91 12.74 24.42
N TYR A 48 -41.77 13.72 24.11
CA TYR A 48 -41.46 15.14 24.27
C TYR A 48 -41.19 15.48 25.74
N ASP A 49 -42.06 15.03 26.66
CA ASP A 49 -41.92 15.28 28.09
C ASP A 49 -40.62 14.66 28.65
N LEU A 50 -40.24 13.45 28.19
CA LEU A 50 -38.96 12.81 28.55
C LEU A 50 -37.75 13.63 28.09
N ILE A 51 -37.76 14.12 26.85
CA ILE A 51 -36.68 14.97 26.30
C ILE A 51 -36.66 16.33 27.00
N GLU A 52 -37.82 16.90 27.27
CA GLU A 52 -37.94 18.20 27.91
C GLU A 52 -37.46 18.14 29.37
N GLU A 53 -37.85 17.11 30.12
CA GLU A 53 -37.36 16.86 31.48
C GLU A 53 -35.83 16.69 31.50
N PHE A 54 -35.28 15.96 30.54
CA PHE A 54 -33.84 15.80 30.39
C PHE A 54 -33.14 17.14 30.12
N SER A 55 -33.69 17.96 29.23
CA SER A 55 -33.15 19.30 28.93
C SER A 55 -33.29 20.28 30.11
N LYS A 56 -34.31 20.11 30.95
CA LYS A 56 -34.64 20.96 32.09
C LYS A 56 -33.93 20.57 33.39
N ARG A 57 -33.16 19.47 33.44
CA ARG A 57 -32.36 19.09 34.62
C ARG A 57 -31.45 20.26 35.03
N LYS A 58 -31.96 21.04 35.99
CA LYS A 58 -31.34 22.24 36.55
C LYS A 58 -30.26 21.81 37.53
N GLY A 59 -29.01 21.93 37.10
CA GLY A 59 -27.86 21.71 37.96
C GLY A 59 -26.57 22.37 37.51
N GLY A 60 -26.55 23.30 36.54
CA GLY A 60 -25.32 24.00 36.10
C GLY A 60 -24.24 23.13 35.44
N GLU A 61 -24.27 21.82 35.65
CA GLU A 61 -23.46 20.81 34.99
C GLU A 61 -24.23 20.29 33.76
N ALA A 62 -23.57 20.28 32.61
CA ALA A 62 -24.12 19.65 31.41
C ALA A 62 -24.46 18.17 31.71
N PRO A 63 -25.55 17.61 31.14
CA PRO A 63 -25.89 16.20 31.33
C PRO A 63 -24.68 15.33 30.99
N SER A 64 -24.42 14.27 31.77
CA SER A 64 -23.27 13.40 31.49
C SER A 64 -23.51 12.55 30.24
N ILE A 65 -22.43 12.02 29.66
CA ILE A 65 -22.54 11.20 28.45
C ILE A 65 -23.31 9.91 28.72
N ASN A 66 -23.20 9.39 29.95
CA ASN A 66 -23.93 8.22 30.41
C ASN A 66 -25.43 8.50 30.54
N ASP A 67 -25.81 9.67 31.08
CA ASP A 67 -27.22 10.09 31.15
C ASP A 67 -27.83 10.18 29.74
N CYS A 68 -27.07 10.71 28.78
CA CYS A 68 -27.50 10.74 27.39
C CYS A 68 -27.65 9.32 26.81
N GLN A 69 -26.71 8.40 27.07
CA GLN A 69 -26.81 7.03 26.60
C GLN A 69 -28.05 6.32 27.16
N GLU A 70 -28.36 6.48 28.45
CA GLU A 70 -29.55 5.90 29.06
C GLU A 70 -30.85 6.43 28.44
N LEU A 71 -30.93 7.74 28.22
CA LEU A 71 -32.08 8.36 27.55
C LEU A 71 -32.29 7.78 26.15
N PHE A 72 -31.25 7.76 25.32
CA PHE A 72 -31.39 7.27 23.93
C PHE A 72 -31.65 5.76 23.88
N LYS A 73 -31.07 4.95 24.79
CA LYS A 73 -31.41 3.52 24.92
C LYS A 73 -32.88 3.31 25.29
N LYS A 74 -33.41 4.12 26.21
CA LYS A 74 -34.83 4.08 26.60
C LYS A 74 -35.74 4.47 25.42
N LEU A 75 -35.44 5.58 24.74
CA LEU A 75 -36.20 6.05 23.58
C LEU A 75 -36.20 5.01 22.44
N ARG A 76 -35.06 4.35 22.18
CA ARG A 76 -34.97 3.32 21.13
C ARG A 76 -35.71 2.03 21.48
N THR A 77 -35.80 1.68 22.76
CA THR A 77 -36.42 0.43 23.23
C THR A 77 -37.92 0.57 23.41
N ASP A 78 -38.36 1.64 24.07
CA ASP A 78 -39.75 1.84 24.48
C ASP A 78 -40.58 2.59 23.41
N TYR A 79 -39.94 3.42 22.58
CA TYR A 79 -40.59 4.34 21.63
C TYR A 79 -40.01 4.22 20.21
N LYS A 80 -39.85 2.99 19.71
CA LYS A 80 -39.16 2.73 18.42
C LYS A 80 -39.82 3.40 17.21
N GLU A 81 -41.15 3.40 17.15
CA GLU A 81 -41.89 3.97 16.01
C GLU A 81 -41.68 5.49 15.95
N GLU A 82 -41.78 6.16 17.09
CA GLU A 82 -41.59 7.59 17.25
C GLU A 82 -40.12 7.98 17.04
N TYR A 83 -39.18 7.18 17.54
CA TYR A 83 -37.74 7.38 17.36
C TYR A 83 -37.39 7.55 15.88
N HIS A 84 -37.89 6.64 15.04
CA HIS A 84 -37.69 6.70 13.59
C HIS A 84 -38.54 7.77 12.90
N MET A 85 -39.81 7.90 13.26
CA MET A 85 -40.73 8.82 12.59
C MET A 85 -40.30 10.29 12.77
N PHE A 86 -39.78 10.63 13.95
CA PHE A 86 -39.35 11.98 14.29
C PHE A 86 -37.84 12.23 14.18
N ASN A 87 -37.07 11.24 13.71
CA ASN A 87 -35.61 11.33 13.56
C ASN A 87 -34.94 11.81 14.86
N ILE A 88 -35.31 11.15 15.97
CA ILE A 88 -34.83 11.49 17.31
C ILE A 88 -33.31 11.31 17.40
N GLU A 89 -32.73 10.43 16.60
CA GLU A 89 -31.29 10.26 16.47
C GLU A 89 -30.56 11.59 16.14
N ALA A 90 -31.19 12.49 15.39
CA ALA A 90 -30.61 13.79 15.07
C ALA A 90 -30.42 14.70 16.30
N LEU A 91 -31.18 14.48 17.38
CA LEU A 91 -31.01 15.19 18.65
C LEU A 91 -29.71 14.81 19.37
N ALA A 92 -29.09 13.69 19.00
CA ALA A 92 -27.80 13.32 19.57
C ALA A 92 -26.71 14.35 19.24
N VAL A 93 -26.78 15.01 18.09
CA VAL A 93 -25.79 16.01 17.68
C VAL A 93 -25.76 17.19 18.67
N PRO A 94 -26.84 17.96 18.89
CA PRO A 94 -26.79 19.08 19.84
C PRO A 94 -26.56 18.68 21.30
N LEU A 95 -26.98 17.47 21.72
CA LEU A 95 -26.89 17.05 23.14
C LEU A 95 -25.55 16.39 23.49
N VAL A 96 -25.02 15.57 22.59
CA VAL A 96 -23.89 14.67 22.85
C VAL A 96 -22.60 15.17 22.22
N LEU A 97 -22.67 15.85 21.07
CA LEU A 97 -21.47 16.32 20.36
C LEU A 97 -20.54 17.20 21.23
N PRO A 98 -21.04 18.16 22.04
CA PRO A 98 -20.16 18.96 22.89
C PRO A 98 -19.36 18.11 23.88
N GLN A 99 -19.97 17.07 24.42
CA GLN A 99 -19.34 16.16 25.38
C GLN A 99 -18.33 15.23 24.71
N ILE A 100 -18.69 14.69 23.53
CA ILE A 100 -17.79 13.89 22.69
C ILE A 100 -16.56 14.73 22.30
N THR A 101 -16.77 16.00 21.96
CA THR A 101 -15.69 16.93 21.60
C THR A 101 -14.76 17.19 22.79
N ASP A 102 -15.29 17.42 24.00
CA ASP A 102 -14.46 17.53 25.22
C ASP A 102 -13.73 16.22 25.53
N TYR A 103 -14.41 15.08 25.41
CA TYR A 103 -13.85 13.76 25.66
C TYR A 103 -12.67 13.44 24.74
N PHE A 104 -12.81 13.67 23.43
CA PHE A 104 -11.74 13.46 22.45
C PHE A 104 -10.71 14.60 22.41
N SER A 105 -10.94 15.74 23.07
CA SER A 105 -9.91 16.77 23.24
C SER A 105 -8.73 16.28 24.09
N LYS A 106 -8.99 15.35 25.02
CA LYS A 106 -8.01 14.72 25.92
C LYS A 106 -7.33 13.50 25.29
N TRP A 107 -7.87 13.00 24.18
CA TRP A 107 -7.34 11.84 23.49
C TRP A 107 -6.00 12.15 22.83
N ARG A 108 -5.04 11.23 23.00
CA ARG A 108 -3.72 11.26 22.35
C ARG A 108 -3.59 10.02 21.48
N PRO A 109 -3.97 10.07 20.20
CA PRO A 109 -4.06 8.87 19.36
C PRO A 109 -2.75 8.06 19.28
N LEU A 110 -1.61 8.74 19.23
CA LEU A 110 -0.30 8.10 19.05
C LEU A 110 0.36 7.65 20.36
N ASP A 111 -0.31 7.88 21.50
CA ASP A 111 0.15 7.41 22.81
C ASP A 111 -0.28 5.94 22.99
N PRO A 112 0.65 5.00 23.24
CA PRO A 112 0.33 3.58 23.41
C PRO A 112 -0.77 3.31 24.45
N ASP A 113 -0.83 4.12 25.51
CA ASP A 113 -1.81 3.96 26.59
C ASP A 113 -3.23 4.40 26.16
N HIS A 114 -3.34 5.14 25.05
CA HIS A 114 -4.59 5.72 24.56
C HIS A 114 -5.09 5.08 23.24
N LEU A 115 -4.52 3.95 22.81
CA LEU A 115 -4.90 3.30 21.54
C LEU A 115 -6.38 2.88 21.48
N ILE A 116 -6.92 2.40 22.61
CA ILE A 116 -8.33 1.96 22.74
C ILE A 116 -9.27 3.06 23.25
N TYR A 117 -8.74 4.26 23.52
CA TYR A 117 -9.49 5.34 24.16
C TYR A 117 -10.71 5.74 23.31
N GLY A 118 -11.90 5.58 23.88
CA GLY A 118 -13.16 5.99 23.23
C GLY A 118 -13.69 5.04 22.15
N VAL A 119 -12.98 3.95 21.84
CA VAL A 119 -13.44 2.96 20.84
C VAL A 119 -14.75 2.32 21.30
N ASP A 120 -14.82 1.85 22.54
CA ASP A 120 -16.02 1.19 23.08
C ASP A 120 -17.17 2.17 23.28
N LEU A 121 -16.87 3.40 23.72
CA LEU A 121 -17.85 4.49 23.77
C LEU A 121 -18.51 4.72 22.40
N MET A 122 -17.73 4.78 21.32
CA MET A 122 -18.28 4.98 19.99
C MET A 122 -18.98 3.73 19.44
N LYS A 123 -18.57 2.51 19.82
CA LYS A 123 -19.35 1.30 19.50
C LYS A 123 -20.73 1.34 20.15
N GLU A 124 -20.83 1.74 21.41
CA GLU A 124 -22.13 1.91 22.06
C GLU A 124 -22.99 2.98 21.36
N TRP A 125 -22.41 4.13 21.02
CA TRP A 125 -23.14 5.16 20.25
C TRP A 125 -23.54 4.69 18.85
N ARG A 126 -22.75 3.81 18.21
CA ARG A 126 -23.12 3.17 16.95
C ARG A 126 -24.34 2.27 17.16
N GLU A 127 -24.34 1.44 18.21
CA GLU A 127 -25.47 0.58 18.55
C GLU A 127 -26.73 1.36 18.95
N ILE A 128 -26.60 2.60 19.42
CA ILE A 128 -27.72 3.46 19.79
C ILE A 128 -28.26 4.25 18.60
N LEU A 129 -27.40 4.77 17.73
CA LEU A 129 -27.79 5.74 16.69
C LEU A 129 -27.90 5.15 15.29
N VAL A 130 -27.28 4.00 15.03
CA VAL A 130 -27.30 3.36 13.70
C VAL A 130 -28.32 2.21 13.71
N ASP A 131 -29.23 2.23 12.75
CA ASP A 131 -30.11 1.10 12.45
C ASP A 131 -29.66 0.38 11.19
N THR A 132 -29.26 -0.87 11.35
CA THR A 132 -28.80 -1.75 10.26
C THR A 132 -29.90 -2.09 9.25
N VAL A 133 -31.17 -1.98 9.65
CA VAL A 133 -32.33 -2.43 8.84
C VAL A 133 -32.84 -1.34 7.88
N ASN A 134 -32.64 -0.06 8.22
CA ASN A 134 -33.18 1.09 7.48
C ASN A 134 -32.06 2.00 6.97
N THR A 135 -30.98 1.41 6.43
CA THR A 135 -29.98 2.20 5.70
C THR A 135 -30.66 2.72 4.44
N SER A 136 -31.30 3.88 4.54
CA SER A 136 -31.90 4.55 3.40
C SER A 136 -30.78 4.80 2.39
N ILE A 137 -30.86 4.08 1.28
CA ILE A 137 -29.93 4.16 0.14
C ILE A 137 -29.93 5.58 -0.48
N PHE A 138 -30.77 6.50 0.01
CA PHE A 138 -31.10 7.77 -0.63
C PHE A 138 -31.02 9.03 0.24
N THR A 139 -30.31 9.04 1.36
CA THR A 139 -30.06 10.31 2.06
C THR A 139 -28.62 10.78 1.87
N ASP A 140 -28.42 11.81 1.04
CA ASP A 140 -27.20 12.63 0.89
C ASP A 140 -26.78 13.35 2.20
N ARG A 141 -27.39 13.01 3.34
CA ARG A 141 -27.16 13.64 4.65
C ARG A 141 -26.41 12.68 5.56
N LEU A 142 -25.30 13.18 6.12
CA LEU A 142 -24.54 12.50 7.17
C LEU A 142 -25.47 12.12 8.33
N SER A 143 -25.37 10.86 8.78
CA SER A 143 -26.10 10.37 9.95
C SER A 143 -25.68 11.13 11.23
N ALA A 144 -26.48 11.04 12.28
CA ALA A 144 -26.09 11.64 13.58
C ALA A 144 -24.77 11.05 14.09
N TYR A 145 -24.60 9.74 13.99
CA TYR A 145 -23.37 9.03 14.34
C TYR A 145 -22.16 9.51 13.51
N ASP A 146 -22.36 9.67 12.19
CA ASP A 146 -21.33 10.15 11.27
C ASP A 146 -20.87 11.56 11.64
N ARG A 147 -21.80 12.44 12.06
CA ARG A 147 -21.48 13.79 12.55
C ARG A 147 -20.70 13.76 13.85
N LEU A 148 -21.08 12.91 14.81
CA LEU A 148 -20.33 12.76 16.07
C LEU A 148 -18.88 12.36 15.80
N LEU A 149 -18.65 11.44 14.86
CA LEU A 149 -17.30 11.07 14.44
C LEU A 149 -16.58 12.19 13.68
N TRP A 150 -17.26 12.83 12.74
CA TRP A 150 -16.66 13.85 11.87
C TRP A 150 -16.27 15.13 12.62
N GLU A 151 -17.12 15.57 13.55
CA GLU A 151 -16.95 16.82 14.28
C GLU A 151 -16.27 16.63 15.65
N GLY A 152 -16.47 15.47 16.30
CA GLY A 152 -15.92 15.20 17.62
C GLY A 152 -14.59 14.44 17.59
N TRP A 153 -14.54 13.33 16.86
CA TRP A 153 -13.38 12.41 16.87
C TRP A 153 -12.30 12.77 15.83
N LEU A 154 -12.70 13.02 14.58
CA LEU A 154 -11.77 13.23 13.46
C LEU A 154 -10.82 14.43 13.66
N PRO A 155 -11.23 15.55 14.29
CA PRO A 155 -10.30 16.64 14.57
C PRO A 155 -9.11 16.23 15.45
N ALA A 156 -9.31 15.31 16.40
CA ALA A 156 -8.22 14.79 17.23
C ALA A 156 -7.24 13.95 16.42
N LEU A 157 -7.74 13.07 15.55
CA LEU A 157 -6.91 12.28 14.64
C LEU A 157 -6.13 13.17 13.66
N ARG A 158 -6.78 14.19 13.07
CA ARG A 158 -6.12 15.16 12.17
C ARG A 158 -5.02 15.94 12.89
N ARG A 159 -5.22 16.36 14.13
CA ARG A 159 -4.16 17.01 14.92
C ARG A 159 -2.97 16.06 15.13
N ALA A 160 -3.24 14.81 15.48
CA ALA A 160 -2.19 13.81 15.67
C ALA A 160 -1.42 13.50 14.38
N SER A 161 -2.11 13.42 13.24
CA SER A 161 -1.48 13.14 11.95
C SER A 161 -0.56 14.28 11.47
N LEU A 162 -0.84 15.53 11.85
CA LEU A 162 0.03 16.66 11.54
C LEU A 162 1.38 16.58 12.28
N THR A 163 1.39 16.05 13.50
CA THR A 163 2.62 15.82 14.29
C THR A 163 3.28 14.47 14.03
N TRP A 164 2.60 13.60 13.29
CA TRP A 164 3.06 12.26 12.97
C TRP A 164 4.13 12.26 11.88
N ASP A 165 5.24 11.55 12.13
CA ASP A 165 6.21 11.15 11.10
C ASP A 165 6.04 9.64 10.81
N PRO A 166 5.68 9.24 9.57
CA PRO A 166 5.58 7.85 9.17
C PRO A 166 6.86 7.03 9.37
N ARG A 167 8.05 7.66 9.31
CA ARG A 167 9.35 6.99 9.48
C ARG A 167 9.56 6.49 10.90
N ASP A 168 9.24 7.33 11.88
CA ASP A 168 9.60 7.10 13.29
C ASP A 168 8.45 6.47 14.07
N HIS A 169 7.21 6.80 13.74
CA HIS A 169 6.02 6.40 14.50
C HIS A 169 4.98 5.69 13.63
N MET A 170 5.43 4.80 12.75
CA MET A 170 4.54 3.99 11.91
C MET A 170 3.55 3.14 12.74
N GLU A 171 4.07 2.34 13.66
CA GLU A 171 3.29 1.32 14.38
C GLU A 171 2.11 1.92 15.18
N PRO A 172 2.27 3.01 15.97
CA PRO A 172 1.15 3.59 16.70
C PRO A 172 0.00 4.05 15.78
N MET A 173 0.33 4.73 14.67
CA MET A 173 -0.71 5.21 13.75
C MET A 173 -1.43 4.02 13.08
N LEU A 174 -0.69 3.00 12.67
CA LEU A 174 -1.26 1.80 12.06
C LEU A 174 -2.22 1.10 13.02
N ARG A 175 -1.85 0.98 14.31
CA ARG A 175 -2.71 0.43 15.37
C ARG A 175 -3.98 1.24 15.60
N VAL A 176 -3.88 2.57 15.64
CA VAL A 176 -5.07 3.44 15.75
C VAL A 176 -6.03 3.16 14.61
N ILE A 177 -5.53 3.11 13.37
CA ILE A 177 -6.38 2.81 12.21
C ILE A 177 -7.00 1.42 12.35
N GLU A 178 -6.23 0.37 12.63
CA GLU A 178 -6.74 -0.99 12.83
C GLU A 178 -7.87 -1.07 13.87
N MET A 179 -7.72 -0.38 15.01
CA MET A 179 -8.73 -0.39 16.09
C MET A 179 -10.00 0.39 15.73
N TRP A 180 -9.88 1.47 14.96
CA TRP A 180 -11.01 2.32 14.58
C TRP A 180 -11.70 1.86 13.29
N LEU A 181 -11.04 1.13 12.40
CA LEU A 181 -11.61 0.64 11.13
C LEU A 181 -12.99 -0.05 11.30
N PRO A 182 -13.23 -0.94 12.30
CA PRO A 182 -14.54 -1.57 12.48
C PRO A 182 -15.66 -0.59 12.90
N VAL A 183 -15.28 0.53 13.51
CA VAL A 183 -16.20 1.51 14.13
C VAL A 183 -16.57 2.63 13.15
N LEU A 184 -15.76 2.85 12.11
CA LEU A 184 -15.91 3.95 11.15
C LEU A 184 -16.89 3.61 10.00
N PRO A 185 -17.69 4.58 9.53
CA PRO A 185 -18.42 4.49 8.25
C PRO A 185 -17.45 4.37 7.07
N GLU A 186 -17.87 3.69 6.00
CA GLU A 186 -17.00 3.39 4.85
C GLU A 186 -16.41 4.65 4.21
N TRP A 187 -17.25 5.66 3.93
CA TRP A 187 -16.80 6.94 3.36
C TRP A 187 -15.75 7.64 4.23
N MET A 188 -15.83 7.48 5.56
CA MET A 188 -14.91 8.11 6.49
C MET A 188 -13.57 7.38 6.52
N LYS A 189 -13.58 6.04 6.43
CA LYS A 189 -12.35 5.26 6.24
C LYS A 189 -11.60 5.76 5.02
N GLU A 190 -12.31 5.91 3.90
CA GLU A 190 -11.71 6.39 2.66
C GLU A 190 -11.17 7.82 2.80
N ASN A 191 -11.92 8.72 3.45
CA ASN A 191 -11.43 10.06 3.72
C ASN A 191 -10.14 10.06 4.56
N ILE A 192 -10.04 9.22 5.60
CA ILE A 192 -8.86 9.16 6.47
C ILE A 192 -7.66 8.63 5.68
N LEU A 193 -7.84 7.52 4.96
CA LEU A 193 -6.75 6.92 4.21
C LEU A 193 -6.23 7.88 3.12
N GLU A 194 -7.13 8.50 2.36
CA GLU A 194 -6.76 9.38 1.24
C GLU A 194 -6.30 10.77 1.65
N GLN A 195 -6.96 11.40 2.64
CA GLN A 195 -6.77 12.81 2.95
C GLN A 195 -5.94 13.05 4.23
N VAL A 196 -5.74 12.01 5.05
CA VAL A 196 -5.00 12.13 6.32
C VAL A 196 -3.71 11.32 6.28
N ILE A 197 -3.76 10.06 5.85
CA ILE A 197 -2.60 9.15 5.90
C ILE A 197 -1.70 9.32 4.67
N ILE A 198 -2.25 9.14 3.46
CA ILE A 198 -1.46 9.20 2.21
C ILE A 198 -0.67 10.50 2.07
N PRO A 199 -1.23 11.71 2.32
CA PRO A 199 -0.48 12.95 2.13
C PRO A 199 0.75 13.05 3.04
N ARG A 200 0.69 12.47 4.24
CA ARG A 200 1.84 12.45 5.18
C ARG A 200 2.91 11.49 4.72
N ILE A 201 2.51 10.33 4.22
CA ILE A 201 3.42 9.36 3.62
C ILE A 201 4.09 9.96 2.36
N ASP A 202 3.31 10.57 1.48
CA ASP A 202 3.81 11.17 0.23
C ASP A 202 4.81 12.31 0.51
N ASP A 203 4.54 13.17 1.49
CA ASP A 203 5.45 14.23 1.93
C ASP A 203 6.77 13.66 2.49
N ARG A 204 6.69 12.62 3.33
CA ARG A 204 7.88 11.94 3.86
C ARG A 204 8.68 11.23 2.76
N VAL A 205 8.01 10.61 1.79
CA VAL A 205 8.66 10.00 0.62
C VAL A 205 9.29 11.07 -0.28
N SER A 206 8.67 12.23 -0.41
CA SER A 206 9.17 13.37 -1.18
C SER A 206 10.43 13.99 -0.57
N SER A 207 10.55 14.01 0.76
CA SER A 207 11.75 14.49 1.48
C SER A 207 12.82 13.41 1.71
N TRP A 208 12.47 12.13 1.60
CA TRP A 208 13.42 11.01 1.76
C TRP A 208 14.52 10.99 0.68
N ASP A 209 15.76 10.69 1.07
CA ASP A 209 16.89 10.47 0.16
C ASP A 209 17.55 9.10 0.43
N PRO A 210 17.63 8.20 -0.56
CA PRO A 210 18.24 6.88 -0.41
C PRO A 210 19.73 6.89 -0.04
N LEU A 211 20.45 7.98 -0.27
CA LEU A 211 21.90 8.04 -0.03
C LEU A 211 22.26 8.54 1.37
N THR A 212 21.37 9.29 2.03
CA THR A 212 21.67 9.95 3.31
C THR A 212 20.81 9.47 4.46
N ASP A 213 19.62 8.91 4.18
CA ASP A 213 18.72 8.46 5.23
C ASP A 213 19.21 7.14 5.85
N SER A 214 19.34 7.12 7.17
CA SER A 214 19.79 5.95 7.94
C SER A 214 18.73 4.87 8.10
N VAL A 215 17.45 5.21 7.94
CA VAL A 215 16.34 4.27 8.14
C VAL A 215 15.86 3.81 6.76
N PRO A 216 15.91 2.49 6.48
CA PRO A 216 15.48 1.97 5.19
C PRO A 216 13.99 2.27 4.95
N ILE A 217 13.67 2.96 3.86
CA ILE A 217 12.29 3.38 3.53
C ILE A 217 11.27 2.23 3.53
N HIS A 218 11.68 1.03 3.13
CA HIS A 218 10.78 -0.13 3.09
C HIS A 218 10.30 -0.54 4.49
N SER A 219 11.09 -0.28 5.54
CA SER A 219 10.77 -0.71 6.92
C SER A 219 9.50 -0.06 7.46
N TRP A 220 9.27 1.21 7.10
CA TRP A 220 8.11 1.97 7.55
C TRP A 220 7.03 2.14 6.48
N LEU A 221 7.35 1.94 5.19
CA LEU A 221 6.38 2.09 4.10
C LEU A 221 5.63 0.79 3.77
N VAL A 222 6.33 -0.34 3.72
CA VAL A 222 5.74 -1.63 3.30
C VAL A 222 4.58 -2.08 4.19
N PRO A 223 4.61 -1.90 5.53
CA PRO A 223 3.48 -2.27 6.37
C PRO A 223 2.17 -1.56 6.01
N TRP A 224 2.23 -0.34 5.45
CA TRP A 224 1.03 0.36 4.98
C TRP A 224 0.34 -0.31 3.79
N LEU A 225 1.02 -1.19 3.05
CA LEU A 225 0.39 -1.92 1.93
C LEU A 225 -0.77 -2.80 2.38
N THR A 226 -0.77 -3.30 3.63
CA THR A 226 -1.85 -4.14 4.15
C THR A 226 -3.15 -3.35 4.32
N VAL A 227 -3.06 -2.05 4.61
CA VAL A 227 -4.20 -1.16 4.85
C VAL A 227 -4.56 -0.35 3.60
N LEU A 228 -3.56 0.20 2.90
CA LEU A 228 -3.77 1.10 1.75
C LEU A 228 -3.86 0.36 0.41
N GLY A 229 -3.27 -0.83 0.29
CA GLY A 229 -3.26 -1.60 -0.95
C GLY A 229 -2.79 -0.78 -2.16
N ASP A 230 -3.60 -0.76 -3.22
CA ASP A 230 -3.31 -0.07 -4.48
C ASP A 230 -3.26 1.45 -4.36
N ARG A 231 -3.81 2.03 -3.28
CA ARG A 231 -3.78 3.49 -3.04
C ARG A 231 -2.35 4.01 -2.85
N LEU A 232 -1.40 3.13 -2.52
CA LEU A 232 0.00 3.49 -2.33
C LEU A 232 0.79 3.56 -3.66
N GLN A 233 0.25 3.07 -4.78
CA GLN A 233 0.94 3.04 -6.07
C GLN A 233 1.51 4.40 -6.52
N PRO A 234 0.81 5.54 -6.37
CA PRO A 234 1.35 6.85 -6.73
C PRO A 234 2.63 7.20 -5.96
N VAL A 235 2.69 6.84 -4.67
CA VAL A 235 3.84 7.09 -3.78
C VAL A 235 5.04 6.21 -4.14
N LEU A 236 4.81 5.01 -4.68
CA LEU A 236 5.89 4.11 -5.11
C LEU A 236 6.67 4.65 -6.33
N ALA A 237 6.05 5.47 -7.17
CA ALA A 237 6.69 5.99 -8.38
C ALA A 237 7.89 6.93 -8.09
N PRO A 238 7.77 7.96 -7.22
CA PRO A 238 8.90 8.78 -6.77
C PRO A 238 10.05 7.95 -6.18
N ILE A 239 9.74 6.90 -5.41
CA ILE A 239 10.75 6.05 -4.80
C ILE A 239 11.58 5.34 -5.87
N ARG A 240 10.93 4.76 -6.88
CA ARG A 240 11.62 4.15 -8.02
C ARG A 240 12.53 5.15 -8.71
N GLN A 241 12.08 6.37 -8.94
CA GLN A 241 12.88 7.41 -9.59
C GLN A 241 14.11 7.80 -8.76
N LYS A 242 13.96 7.94 -7.44
CA LYS A 242 15.06 8.24 -6.52
C LYS A 242 16.07 7.10 -6.43
N LEU A 243 15.61 5.85 -6.36
CA LEU A 243 16.46 4.67 -6.39
C LEU A 243 17.21 4.56 -7.73
N ALA A 244 16.55 4.78 -8.87
CA ALA A 244 17.20 4.83 -10.18
C ALA A 244 18.29 5.91 -10.24
N LYS A 245 18.03 7.09 -9.67
CA LYS A 245 19.02 8.18 -9.59
C LYS A 245 20.22 7.78 -8.72
N ALA A 246 20.00 7.17 -7.56
CA ALA A 246 21.06 6.67 -6.68
C ALA A 246 21.95 5.63 -7.37
N LEU A 247 21.35 4.75 -8.18
CA LEU A 247 22.08 3.71 -8.92
C LEU A 247 22.93 4.24 -10.08
N ARG A 248 22.83 5.52 -10.47
CA ARG A 248 23.63 6.07 -11.58
C ARG A 248 25.13 6.03 -11.29
N LEU A 249 25.52 6.32 -10.05
CA LEU A 249 26.91 6.32 -9.57
C LEU A 249 27.31 5.04 -8.84
N TRP A 250 26.36 4.12 -8.67
CA TRP A 250 26.59 2.83 -8.02
C TRP A 250 27.53 1.94 -8.86
N ASN A 251 28.32 1.13 -8.17
CA ASN A 251 29.22 0.14 -8.74
C ASN A 251 28.85 -1.27 -8.24
N PRO A 252 28.99 -2.32 -9.08
CA PRO A 252 28.57 -3.67 -8.68
C PRO A 252 29.24 -4.26 -7.44
N THR A 253 30.45 -3.83 -7.12
CA THR A 253 31.19 -4.26 -5.92
C THR A 253 30.62 -3.71 -4.61
N ASP A 254 29.75 -2.70 -4.68
CA ASP A 254 29.01 -2.21 -3.52
C ASP A 254 27.75 -3.06 -3.28
N HIS A 255 27.77 -3.84 -2.20
CA HIS A 255 26.69 -4.74 -1.81
C HIS A 255 25.47 -4.04 -1.20
N SER A 256 25.54 -2.74 -0.87
CA SER A 256 24.46 -2.00 -0.22
C SER A 256 23.19 -1.93 -1.08
N ALA A 257 23.34 -1.75 -2.40
CA ALA A 257 22.22 -1.63 -3.33
C ALA A 257 21.32 -2.88 -3.32
N MET A 258 21.90 -4.06 -3.14
CA MET A 258 21.13 -5.30 -3.08
C MET A 258 20.23 -5.35 -1.84
N ALA A 259 20.75 -4.94 -0.68
CA ALA A 259 19.97 -4.88 0.56
C ALA A 259 18.80 -3.87 0.44
N ILE A 260 19.02 -2.76 -0.26
CA ILE A 260 18.00 -1.73 -0.49
C ILE A 260 16.93 -2.22 -1.47
N LEU A 261 17.29 -2.94 -2.53
CA LEU A 261 16.37 -3.37 -3.59
C LEU A 261 15.55 -4.63 -3.25
N LYS A 262 16.12 -5.57 -2.49
CA LYS A 262 15.49 -6.87 -2.20
C LYS A 262 14.08 -6.78 -1.59
N PRO A 263 13.79 -5.87 -0.62
CA PRO A 263 12.43 -5.70 -0.08
C PRO A 263 11.38 -5.32 -1.14
N TRP A 264 11.80 -4.66 -2.22
CA TRP A 264 10.89 -4.22 -3.27
C TRP A 264 10.47 -5.34 -4.23
N CYS A 265 11.14 -6.49 -4.21
CA CYS A 265 10.76 -7.65 -5.02
C CYS A 265 9.35 -8.18 -4.67
N GLY A 266 8.90 -8.02 -3.42
CA GLY A 266 7.55 -8.38 -2.98
C GLY A 266 6.51 -7.26 -3.13
N VAL A 267 6.94 -6.05 -3.47
CA VAL A 267 6.09 -4.85 -3.54
C VAL A 267 5.80 -4.47 -4.99
N TRP A 268 6.80 -4.50 -5.85
CA TRP A 268 6.63 -4.21 -7.28
C TRP A 268 6.22 -5.46 -8.04
N THR A 269 5.48 -5.26 -9.13
CA THR A 269 5.18 -6.37 -10.03
C THR A 269 6.48 -6.94 -10.64
N PRO A 270 6.55 -8.25 -10.93
CA PRO A 270 7.75 -8.87 -11.51
C PRO A 270 8.21 -8.17 -12.81
N ALA A 271 7.27 -7.72 -13.64
CA ALA A 271 7.56 -6.97 -14.86
C ALA A 271 8.23 -5.62 -14.57
N THR A 272 7.72 -4.88 -13.58
CA THR A 272 8.31 -3.59 -13.16
C THR A 272 9.71 -3.78 -12.60
N MET A 273 9.90 -4.78 -11.73
CA MET A 273 11.20 -5.09 -11.15
C MET A 273 12.22 -5.47 -12.23
N SER A 274 11.83 -6.36 -13.15
CA SER A 274 12.69 -6.76 -14.28
C SER A 274 13.10 -5.57 -15.15
N ALA A 275 12.15 -4.71 -15.53
CA ALA A 275 12.43 -3.51 -16.31
C ALA A 275 13.36 -2.53 -15.56
N PHE A 276 13.14 -2.34 -14.26
CA PHE A 276 13.96 -1.48 -13.41
C PHE A 276 15.42 -1.98 -13.34
N LEU A 277 15.61 -3.29 -13.12
CA LEU A 277 16.93 -3.92 -13.07
C LEU A 277 17.62 -3.86 -14.44
N ALA A 278 16.90 -4.15 -15.52
CA ALA A 278 17.41 -4.08 -16.88
C ALA A 278 17.91 -2.68 -17.25
N GLN A 279 17.26 -1.63 -16.74
CA GLN A 279 17.64 -0.25 -17.03
C GLN A 279 18.79 0.28 -16.15
N ASN A 280 18.80 -0.06 -14.86
CA ASN A 280 19.67 0.61 -13.88
C ASN A 280 20.81 -0.26 -13.35
N VAL A 281 20.65 -1.58 -13.33
CA VAL A 281 21.63 -2.51 -12.75
C VAL A 281 22.38 -3.26 -13.84
N VAL A 282 21.66 -3.87 -14.78
CA VAL A 282 22.25 -4.72 -15.83
C VAL A 282 23.39 -4.02 -16.58
N PRO A 283 23.27 -2.77 -17.08
CA PRO A 283 24.36 -2.12 -17.81
C PRO A 283 25.63 -1.96 -16.97
N LYS A 284 25.50 -1.81 -15.65
CA LYS A 284 26.65 -1.72 -14.73
C LYS A 284 27.32 -3.08 -14.53
N LEU A 285 26.54 -4.16 -14.47
CA LEU A 285 27.07 -5.53 -14.42
C LEU A 285 27.81 -5.87 -15.72
N GLU A 286 27.24 -5.49 -16.87
CA GLU A 286 27.87 -5.64 -18.19
C GLU A 286 29.24 -4.94 -18.22
N GLN A 287 29.28 -3.67 -17.85
CA GLN A 287 30.53 -2.89 -17.80
C GLN A 287 31.54 -3.47 -16.80
N CYS A 288 31.09 -3.92 -15.63
CA CYS A 288 31.94 -4.52 -14.61
C CYS A 288 32.64 -5.78 -15.14
N LEU A 289 31.92 -6.66 -15.83
CA LEU A 289 32.50 -7.87 -16.43
C LEU A 289 33.39 -7.57 -17.63
N ASP A 290 33.08 -6.55 -18.43
CA ASP A 290 33.90 -6.15 -19.58
C ASP A 290 35.22 -5.47 -19.17
N THR A 291 35.22 -4.74 -18.05
CA THR A 291 36.41 -4.01 -17.56
C THR A 291 37.24 -4.79 -16.54
N MET A 292 36.71 -5.90 -16.03
CA MET A 292 37.36 -6.76 -15.05
C MET A 292 38.78 -7.16 -15.45
N ASN A 293 39.71 -7.10 -14.48
CA ASN A 293 41.06 -7.59 -14.70
C ASN A 293 41.10 -9.12 -14.66
N LEU A 294 41.38 -9.75 -15.80
CA LEU A 294 41.48 -11.20 -15.98
C LEU A 294 42.90 -11.74 -15.78
N ASN A 295 43.88 -10.87 -15.48
CA ASN A 295 45.25 -11.28 -15.24
C ASN A 295 45.37 -12.00 -13.89
N PRO A 296 45.66 -13.31 -13.86
CA PRO A 296 45.69 -14.10 -12.62
C PRO A 296 46.82 -13.71 -11.66
N ARG A 297 47.83 -12.95 -12.14
CA ARG A 297 48.92 -12.45 -11.28
C ARG A 297 48.48 -11.26 -10.45
N GLU A 298 47.62 -10.43 -11.00
CA GLU A 298 47.19 -9.15 -10.43
C GLU A 298 45.84 -9.28 -9.71
N ASN A 299 44.89 -10.00 -10.33
CA ASN A 299 43.57 -10.23 -9.75
C ASN A 299 43.42 -11.70 -9.35
N LYS A 300 43.60 -11.99 -8.06
CA LYS A 300 43.42 -13.36 -7.53
C LYS A 300 42.01 -13.60 -6.99
N LYS A 301 41.36 -12.54 -6.53
CA LYS A 301 40.07 -12.61 -5.85
C LYS A 301 38.90 -12.57 -6.82
N TYR A 302 39.02 -11.80 -7.89
CA TYR A 302 37.97 -11.64 -8.89
C TYR A 302 36.64 -11.17 -8.26
N GLU A 303 36.72 -10.16 -7.38
CA GLU A 303 35.58 -9.65 -6.61
C GLU A 303 34.44 -9.17 -7.52
N GLU A 304 34.76 -8.64 -8.70
CA GLU A 304 33.83 -8.20 -9.73
C GLU A 304 32.91 -9.34 -10.20
N TRP A 305 33.48 -10.54 -10.39
CA TRP A 305 32.76 -11.73 -10.82
C TRP A 305 31.73 -12.13 -9.76
N TYR A 306 32.17 -12.31 -8.51
CA TYR A 306 31.29 -12.71 -7.42
C TYR A 306 30.22 -11.67 -7.14
N SER A 307 30.57 -10.39 -7.24
CA SER A 307 29.63 -9.28 -7.12
C SER A 307 28.54 -9.36 -8.18
N CYS A 308 28.89 -9.60 -9.46
CA CYS A 308 27.90 -9.80 -10.52
C CYS A 308 27.04 -11.05 -10.30
N MET A 309 27.63 -12.18 -9.91
CA MET A 309 26.90 -13.43 -9.68
C MET A 309 25.94 -13.36 -8.50
N SER A 310 26.19 -12.50 -7.51
CA SER A 310 25.26 -12.29 -6.39
C SER A 310 23.86 -11.84 -6.84
N TRP A 311 23.74 -11.21 -8.02
CA TRP A 311 22.48 -10.71 -8.57
C TRP A 311 21.58 -11.78 -9.20
N MET A 312 22.04 -13.04 -9.33
CA MET A 312 21.24 -14.13 -9.89
C MET A 312 19.94 -14.43 -9.12
N GLY A 313 19.81 -13.95 -7.88
CA GLY A 313 18.55 -14.05 -7.12
C GLY A 313 17.47 -13.06 -7.55
N MET A 314 17.83 -11.98 -8.26
CA MET A 314 16.89 -10.94 -8.73
C MET A 314 16.86 -10.81 -10.25
N ILE A 315 17.95 -11.19 -10.94
CA ILE A 315 18.07 -11.21 -12.39
C ILE A 315 17.87 -12.63 -12.89
N SER A 316 17.13 -12.82 -13.98
CA SER A 316 16.88 -14.15 -14.52
C SER A 316 18.19 -14.83 -14.97
N PRO A 317 18.29 -16.16 -14.84
CA PRO A 317 19.44 -16.93 -15.34
C PRO A 317 19.72 -16.68 -16.82
N ASP A 318 18.68 -16.50 -17.65
CA ASP A 318 18.83 -16.20 -19.08
C ASP A 318 19.54 -14.86 -19.32
N THR A 319 19.15 -13.83 -18.57
CA THR A 319 19.77 -12.50 -18.68
C THR A 319 21.22 -12.56 -18.20
N MET A 320 21.48 -13.24 -17.07
CA MET A 320 22.83 -13.42 -16.56
C MET A 320 23.72 -14.19 -17.54
N ALA A 321 23.22 -15.30 -18.10
CA ALA A 321 23.95 -16.08 -19.11
C ALA A 321 24.25 -15.23 -20.37
N SER A 322 23.32 -14.39 -20.81
CA SER A 322 23.51 -13.46 -21.92
C SER A 322 24.62 -12.43 -21.63
N ILE A 323 24.57 -11.80 -20.45
CA ILE A 323 25.60 -10.85 -19.99
C ILE A 323 26.99 -11.51 -19.98
N VAL A 324 27.11 -12.68 -19.35
CA VAL A 324 28.38 -13.42 -19.25
C VAL A 324 28.88 -13.81 -20.65
N THR A 325 28.00 -14.31 -21.51
CA THR A 325 28.31 -14.67 -22.90
C THR A 325 28.88 -13.48 -23.68
N LYS A 326 28.28 -12.30 -23.54
CA LYS A 326 28.57 -11.14 -24.36
C LYS A 326 29.76 -10.32 -23.87
N TYR A 327 29.92 -10.15 -22.56
CA TYR A 327 30.88 -9.20 -21.98
C TYR A 327 32.07 -9.87 -21.29
N PHE A 328 31.88 -11.05 -20.69
CA PHE A 328 32.99 -11.77 -20.04
C PHE A 328 33.76 -12.67 -21.02
N PHE A 329 33.07 -13.56 -21.73
CA PHE A 329 33.74 -14.61 -22.52
C PHE A 329 34.67 -14.12 -23.63
N PRO A 330 34.38 -13.04 -24.39
CA PRO A 330 35.31 -12.53 -25.40
C PRO A 330 36.65 -12.12 -24.79
N ARG A 331 36.60 -11.45 -23.63
CA ARG A 331 37.79 -11.01 -22.90
C ARG A 331 38.53 -12.16 -22.24
N TRP A 332 37.79 -13.08 -21.63
CA TRP A 332 38.33 -14.31 -21.06
C TRP A 332 39.07 -15.15 -22.11
N TYR A 333 38.48 -15.33 -23.29
CA TYR A 333 39.09 -16.06 -24.38
C TYR A 333 40.34 -15.34 -24.93
N ALA A 334 40.28 -14.01 -25.09
CA ALA A 334 41.45 -13.23 -25.50
C ALA A 334 42.61 -13.34 -24.50
N ALA A 335 42.32 -13.26 -23.19
CA ALA A 335 43.33 -13.44 -22.14
C ALA A 335 43.92 -14.86 -22.15
N LEU A 336 43.08 -15.89 -22.38
CA LEU A 336 43.52 -17.28 -22.53
C LEU A 336 44.49 -17.41 -23.71
N CYS A 337 44.12 -16.94 -24.90
CA CYS A 337 44.96 -17.01 -26.09
C CYS A 337 46.27 -16.23 -25.92
N GLN A 338 46.21 -15.03 -25.33
CA GLN A 338 47.40 -14.22 -25.05
C GLN A 338 48.37 -14.93 -24.10
N TRP A 339 47.86 -15.61 -23.07
CA TRP A 339 48.71 -16.37 -22.16
C TRP A 339 49.31 -17.61 -22.83
N LEU A 340 48.52 -18.31 -23.66
CA LEU A 340 48.99 -19.49 -24.41
C LEU A 340 50.08 -19.16 -25.43
N ASP A 341 50.02 -18.00 -26.08
CA ASP A 341 51.01 -17.56 -27.06
C ASP A 341 52.26 -16.90 -26.40
N SER A 342 52.30 -16.81 -25.07
CA SER A 342 53.42 -16.19 -24.34
C SER A 342 54.70 -17.05 -24.42
N PRO A 343 55.88 -16.46 -24.67
CA PRO A 343 57.12 -17.20 -24.88
C PRO A 343 57.61 -18.00 -23.67
N ARG A 344 57.07 -17.74 -22.46
CA ARG A 344 57.39 -18.47 -21.22
C ARG A 344 56.14 -19.13 -20.59
N VAL A 345 55.19 -19.57 -21.42
CA VAL A 345 53.96 -20.20 -20.93
C VAL A 345 54.25 -21.52 -20.19
N ILE A 346 53.63 -21.69 -19.03
CA ILE A 346 53.60 -22.96 -18.29
C ILE A 346 52.19 -23.53 -18.48
N LEU A 347 52.04 -24.50 -19.39
CA LEU A 347 50.72 -25.03 -19.79
C LEU A 347 49.90 -25.57 -18.62
N ASN A 348 50.55 -26.10 -17.57
CA ASN A 348 49.86 -26.59 -16.38
C ASN A 348 49.17 -25.46 -15.60
N GLU A 349 49.79 -24.27 -15.52
CA GLU A 349 49.17 -23.11 -14.88
C GLU A 349 47.95 -22.62 -15.67
N VAL A 350 48.03 -22.59 -16.99
CA VAL A 350 46.90 -22.18 -17.84
C VAL A 350 45.75 -23.19 -17.75
N LYS A 351 46.04 -24.50 -17.70
CA LYS A 351 45.04 -25.55 -17.48
C LYS A 351 44.37 -25.42 -16.11
N MET A 352 45.13 -25.08 -15.07
CA MET A 352 44.57 -24.81 -13.75
C MET A 352 43.64 -23.60 -13.77
N TRP A 353 44.07 -22.48 -14.36
CA TRP A 353 43.25 -21.28 -14.49
C TRP A 353 41.94 -21.53 -15.25
N TYR A 354 41.99 -22.28 -16.36
CA TYR A 354 40.77 -22.70 -17.07
C TYR A 354 39.84 -23.53 -16.17
N ARG A 355 40.39 -24.52 -15.44
CA ARG A 355 39.60 -25.36 -14.54
C ARG A 355 38.97 -24.55 -13.41
N GLU A 356 39.68 -23.58 -12.86
CA GLU A 356 39.14 -22.67 -11.85
C GLU A 356 37.95 -21.88 -12.40
N TRP A 357 38.05 -21.34 -13.61
CA TRP A 357 36.94 -20.62 -14.24
C TRP A 357 35.73 -21.50 -14.54
N ASP A 358 35.95 -22.71 -15.06
CA ASP A 358 34.88 -23.68 -15.27
C ASP A 358 34.14 -24.04 -13.96
N GLN A 359 34.88 -24.10 -12.83
CA GLN A 359 34.29 -24.32 -11.50
C GLN A 359 33.61 -23.07 -10.91
N ARG A 360 34.08 -21.86 -11.25
CA ARG A 360 33.51 -20.58 -10.78
C ARG A 360 32.18 -20.23 -11.43
N ILE A 361 31.86 -20.82 -12.58
CA ILE A 361 30.59 -20.60 -13.27
C ILE A 361 29.46 -21.27 -12.48
N PRO A 362 28.44 -20.50 -12.04
CA PRO A 362 27.34 -21.07 -11.27
C PRO A 362 26.55 -22.13 -12.06
N PRO A 363 26.10 -23.22 -11.41
CA PRO A 363 25.39 -24.30 -12.08
C PRO A 363 24.13 -23.84 -12.82
N GLN A 364 23.46 -22.79 -12.32
CA GLN A 364 22.25 -22.22 -12.90
C GLN A 364 22.45 -21.73 -14.33
N ILE A 365 23.64 -21.22 -14.66
CA ILE A 365 23.96 -20.72 -16.01
C ILE A 365 24.89 -21.66 -16.79
N ARG A 366 25.54 -22.62 -16.10
CA ARG A 366 26.53 -23.51 -16.71
C ARG A 366 25.97 -24.34 -17.87
N ASP A 367 24.71 -24.75 -17.76
CA ASP A 367 24.09 -25.62 -18.76
C ASP A 367 23.62 -24.91 -20.03
N TYR A 368 23.66 -23.56 -20.04
CA TYR A 368 23.25 -22.78 -21.19
C TYR A 368 24.14 -23.08 -22.41
N PRO A 369 23.55 -23.28 -23.61
CA PRO A 369 24.30 -23.63 -24.81
C PRO A 369 25.43 -22.64 -25.14
N THR A 370 25.20 -21.34 -24.94
CA THR A 370 26.19 -20.29 -25.21
C THR A 370 27.38 -20.36 -24.25
N ILE A 371 27.14 -20.70 -22.98
CA ILE A 371 28.18 -20.85 -21.96
C ILE A 371 29.03 -22.10 -22.26
N LYS A 372 28.36 -23.23 -22.53
CA LYS A 372 29.02 -24.49 -22.94
C LYS A 372 29.89 -24.31 -24.18
N GLU A 373 29.39 -23.61 -25.19
CA GLU A 373 30.13 -23.39 -26.42
C GLU A 373 31.39 -22.54 -26.20
N ASN A 374 31.32 -21.48 -25.38
CA ASN A 374 32.50 -20.67 -25.08
C ASN A 374 33.55 -21.42 -24.25
N LEU A 375 33.12 -22.25 -23.30
CA LEU A 375 34.03 -23.15 -22.56
C LEU A 375 34.69 -24.16 -23.51
N ARG A 376 33.91 -24.79 -24.39
CA ARG A 376 34.41 -25.71 -25.42
C ARG A 376 35.45 -25.04 -26.30
N ARG A 377 35.22 -23.81 -26.74
CA ARG A 377 36.18 -23.01 -27.53
C ARG A 377 37.50 -22.80 -26.77
N GLY A 378 37.44 -22.47 -25.48
CA GLY A 378 38.64 -22.35 -24.64
C GLY A 378 39.39 -23.68 -24.48
N MET A 379 38.67 -24.80 -24.37
CA MET A 379 39.26 -26.13 -24.29
C MET A 379 39.98 -26.52 -25.60
N VAL A 380 39.39 -26.22 -26.76
CA VAL A 380 40.03 -26.44 -28.06
C VAL A 380 41.32 -25.65 -28.19
N ALA A 381 41.31 -24.36 -27.80
CA ALA A 381 42.51 -23.52 -27.76
C ALA A 381 43.65 -24.13 -26.92
N LEU A 382 43.33 -24.68 -25.74
CA LEU A 382 44.30 -25.38 -24.89
C LEU A 382 44.88 -26.63 -25.57
N MET A 383 44.03 -27.40 -26.26
CA MET A 383 44.46 -28.60 -26.98
C MET A 383 45.39 -28.25 -28.14
N GLU A 384 45.05 -27.25 -28.94
CA GLU A 384 45.86 -26.78 -30.07
C GLU A 384 47.23 -26.25 -29.61
N SER A 385 47.27 -25.44 -28.54
CA SER A 385 48.52 -24.95 -27.97
C SER A 385 49.40 -26.08 -27.43
N SER A 386 48.80 -27.13 -26.83
CA SER A 386 49.56 -28.31 -26.38
C SER A 386 50.20 -29.11 -27.53
N GLN A 387 49.70 -28.94 -28.76
CA GLN A 387 50.26 -29.50 -29.99
C GLN A 387 51.25 -28.54 -30.67
N GLY A 388 51.54 -27.39 -30.08
CA GLY A 388 52.49 -26.39 -30.60
C GLY A 388 51.90 -25.41 -31.62
N LEU A 389 50.58 -25.39 -31.81
CA LEU A 389 49.90 -24.44 -32.70
C LEU A 389 49.65 -23.10 -32.00
N ARG A 390 49.81 -21.99 -32.71
CA ARG A 390 49.44 -20.65 -32.21
C ARG A 390 47.94 -20.43 -32.33
N VAL A 391 47.33 -19.92 -31.25
CA VAL A 391 45.87 -19.86 -31.11
C VAL A 391 45.32 -18.50 -31.57
N SER A 392 46.10 -17.41 -31.46
CA SER A 392 45.68 -16.05 -31.85
C SER A 392 45.37 -15.85 -33.35
N PHE A 393 45.85 -16.71 -34.25
CA PHE A 393 45.77 -16.47 -35.70
C PHE A 393 44.38 -16.73 -36.34
N ARG A 394 43.38 -17.18 -35.57
CA ARG A 394 42.04 -17.53 -36.10
C ARG A 394 40.88 -16.68 -35.61
N SER A 395 41.11 -15.70 -34.72
CA SER A 395 40.03 -14.88 -34.14
C SER A 395 39.39 -13.85 -35.10
N SER A 396 39.91 -13.65 -36.31
CA SER A 396 39.49 -12.56 -37.21
C SER A 396 38.68 -12.97 -38.44
N ALA A 397 38.19 -14.21 -38.52
CA ALA A 397 37.44 -14.70 -39.68
C ALA A 397 35.97 -15.01 -39.36
N THR A 398 35.25 -14.11 -38.68
CA THR A 398 33.77 -14.02 -38.76
C THR A 398 33.25 -12.77 -38.05
N SER A 399 33.13 -11.67 -38.78
CA SER A 399 32.14 -10.61 -38.52
C SER A 399 31.92 -9.82 -39.82
N PRO A 400 30.68 -9.69 -40.34
CA PRO A 400 30.39 -8.82 -41.45
C PRO A 400 30.39 -7.36 -40.99
N GLY A 401 30.85 -6.49 -41.89
CA GLY A 401 31.35 -5.15 -41.60
C GLY A 401 30.43 -4.21 -40.83
N ARG A 402 31.07 -3.28 -40.12
CA ARG A 402 30.60 -1.91 -39.92
C ARG A 402 31.79 -0.98 -39.91
N SER A 403 31.98 -0.30 -41.04
CA SER A 403 32.68 0.98 -41.07
C SER A 403 31.79 2.02 -40.38
N CYS A 404 32.32 2.71 -39.37
CA CYS A 404 31.97 4.09 -39.13
C CYS A 404 33.04 4.76 -38.28
N SER A 405 33.72 5.70 -38.90
CA SER A 405 34.58 6.72 -38.28
C SER A 405 33.77 7.60 -37.33
N THR A 406 34.27 7.83 -36.12
CA THR A 406 34.10 9.15 -35.49
C THR A 406 35.14 9.40 -34.40
N SER A 407 35.56 10.66 -34.41
CA SER A 407 36.61 11.33 -33.67
C SER A 407 36.54 11.22 -32.15
N SER A 408 37.73 11.12 -31.57
CA SER A 408 38.08 11.33 -30.18
C SER A 408 37.68 12.73 -29.68
N SER A 409 37.20 12.80 -28.45
CA SER A 409 37.31 14.01 -27.61
C SER A 409 37.47 13.58 -26.16
N THR A 410 38.69 13.78 -25.68
CA THR A 410 39.15 13.59 -24.32
C THR A 410 38.50 14.64 -23.41
N TYR A 411 37.89 14.23 -22.32
CA TYR A 411 37.67 15.10 -21.17
C TYR A 411 38.14 14.38 -19.92
N SER A 412 39.27 14.88 -19.41
CA SER A 412 39.81 14.59 -18.09
C SER A 412 38.89 15.17 -17.02
N TYR A 413 38.50 14.36 -16.03
CA TYR A 413 38.19 14.86 -14.70
C TYR A 413 38.76 13.91 -13.65
N GLU A 414 39.75 14.42 -12.97
CA GLU A 414 40.42 13.86 -11.80
C GLU A 414 39.70 14.36 -10.53
N VAL A 415 39.61 13.47 -9.53
CA VAL A 415 39.41 13.72 -8.09
C VAL A 415 38.02 14.15 -7.59
N LEU A 416 37.34 13.23 -6.89
CA LEU A 416 36.98 13.32 -5.46
C LEU A 416 36.31 11.99 -5.02
N ILE A 417 37.13 11.04 -4.56
CA ILE A 417 36.66 9.86 -3.80
C ILE A 417 36.97 10.16 -2.34
N HIS A 418 35.95 10.48 -1.55
CA HIS A 418 35.92 10.16 -0.13
C HIS A 418 34.46 10.22 0.35
N GLU A 419 34.14 9.35 1.31
CA GLU A 419 32.84 9.15 1.99
C GLU A 419 31.84 8.19 1.33
N PHE A 420 32.17 6.89 1.39
CA PHE A 420 31.19 5.81 1.54
C PHE A 420 31.76 4.74 2.49
N LYS A 421 31.82 5.06 3.77
CA LYS A 421 32.05 4.09 4.85
C LYS A 421 31.33 4.56 6.09
N PHE A 422 30.08 4.14 6.27
CA PHE A 422 29.45 3.94 7.58
C PHE A 422 28.04 3.42 7.31
N LEU A 423 27.86 2.10 7.19
CA LEU A 423 26.56 1.43 7.33
C LEU A 423 26.66 -0.12 7.42
N SER A 424 27.83 -0.70 7.74
CA SER A 424 27.97 -2.16 7.86
C SER A 424 28.07 -2.68 9.31
N TYR A 425 27.58 -1.92 10.28
CA TYR A 425 27.42 -2.43 11.65
C TYR A 425 25.95 -2.26 12.03
N PHE A 426 25.34 -3.36 12.48
CA PHE A 426 23.91 -3.58 12.78
C PHE A 426 23.05 -4.11 11.62
N ILE A 427 23.30 -5.37 11.25
CA ILE A 427 22.26 -6.40 11.08
C ILE A 427 22.72 -7.63 11.86
#